data_AF-A0A1M5L1K6-F1
#
_entry.id   AF-A0A1M5L1K6-F1
#
_cell.length_a   1.000
_cell.length_b   1.000
_cell.length_c   1.000
_cell.angle_alpha   90.00
_cell.angle_beta   90.00
_cell.angle_gamma   90.00
#
_symmetry.space_group_name_H-M   'P 1'
#
loop_
_entity.id
_entity.type
_entity.pdbx_description
1 polymer ?
#
loop_
_entity_poly.entity_id
_entity_poly.type
_entity_poly.pdbx_seq_one_letter_code
_entity_poly.pdbx_strand_id
1 'polypeptide(L)'
;MKNFKLLLGAAVVFAVGSAFTASNKAAGEYVLIGSTYQLKSSRPSGDCVTQSSQTCDYTKINPSGSNTDPNNFQPYHTNARWVEE
;
A
#
# COMPACT_ATOMS: atom_id res chain seq x y z
N MET A 1 50.29 41.45 8.69
CA MET A 1 49.78 40.06 8.73
C MET A 1 48.59 40.02 9.69
N LYS A 2 47.37 39.84 9.19
CA LYS A 2 46.13 39.76 9.99
C LYS A 2 45.35 38.54 9.54
N ASN A 3 44.97 37.73 10.52
CA ASN A 3 44.62 36.32 10.42
C ASN A 3 43.18 36.13 9.94
N PHE A 4 42.98 35.41 8.83
CA PHE A 4 41.66 34.93 8.40
C PHE A 4 41.30 33.69 9.22
N LYS A 5 40.51 33.88 10.27
CA LYS A 5 39.92 32.76 11.03
C LYS A 5 38.48 32.55 10.57
N LEU A 6 38.34 31.43 9.85
CA LEU A 6 37.25 30.47 9.79
C LEU A 6 36.05 30.70 10.74
N LEU A 7 34.89 30.29 10.22
CA LEU A 7 33.65 29.86 10.89
C LEU A 7 32.52 30.90 10.92
N LEU A 8 31.49 30.65 10.10
CA LEU A 8 30.12 30.50 10.60
C LEU A 8 29.32 29.73 9.53
N GLY A 9 29.42 28.41 9.61
CA GLY A 9 28.56 27.49 8.90
C GLY A 9 27.20 27.32 9.59
N ALA A 10 26.36 26.53 8.93
CA ALA A 10 25.02 26.09 9.31
C ALA A 10 23.86 27.04 8.97
N ALA A 11 23.50 27.04 7.69
CA ALA A 11 22.11 27.27 7.28
C ALA A 11 21.25 26.13 7.85
N VAL A 12 20.51 26.41 8.93
CA VAL A 12 19.47 25.48 9.41
C VAL A 12 18.21 25.74 8.59
N VAL A 13 18.13 25.10 7.42
CA VAL A 13 16.87 24.96 6.71
C VAL A 13 16.05 23.95 7.51
N PHE A 14 15.18 24.45 8.38
CA PHE A 14 14.09 23.65 8.92
C PHE A 14 13.12 23.33 7.78
N ALA A 15 13.46 22.32 6.99
CA ALA A 15 12.48 21.58 6.24
C ALA A 15 11.60 20.88 7.28
N VAL A 16 10.53 21.54 7.69
CA VAL A 16 9.36 20.87 8.28
C VAL A 16 8.83 20.02 7.15
N GLY A 17 9.45 18.86 6.95
CA GLY A 17 8.92 17.82 6.10
C GLY A 17 7.57 17.50 6.71
N SER A 18 6.51 17.94 6.04
CA SER A 18 5.19 17.38 6.23
C SER A 18 5.37 15.89 6.16
N ALA A 19 5.40 15.23 7.32
CA ALA A 19 5.18 13.82 7.42
C ALA A 19 3.73 13.65 6.96
N PHE A 20 3.54 13.58 5.65
CA PHE A 20 2.44 12.82 5.09
C PHE A 20 2.55 11.50 5.82
N THR A 21 1.63 11.26 6.73
CA THR A 21 1.30 9.94 7.22
C THR A 21 0.88 9.18 5.98
N ALA A 22 1.87 8.69 5.23
CA ALA A 22 1.73 7.66 4.24
C ALA A 22 1.13 6.50 5.04
N SER A 23 -0.20 6.41 4.99
CA SER A 23 -0.90 5.21 5.39
C SER A 23 -0.36 4.16 4.41
N ASN A 24 0.69 3.45 4.83
CA ASN A 24 1.33 2.36 4.10
C ASN A 24 0.35 1.18 4.05
N LYS A 25 -0.85 1.39 3.53
CA LYS A 25 -1.74 0.32 3.09
C LYS A 25 -1.06 -0.24 1.86
N ALA A 26 -0.46 -1.42 1.96
CA ALA A 26 0.12 -2.01 0.79
C ALA A 26 -1.01 -2.34 -0.19
N ALA A 27 -0.83 -1.90 -1.43
CA ALA A 27 -1.87 -2.01 -2.44
C ALA A 27 -2.01 -3.47 -2.88
N GLY A 28 -3.25 -3.94 -3.06
CA GLY A 28 -3.52 -5.28 -3.59
C GLY A 28 -3.11 -6.44 -2.66
N GLU A 29 -3.08 -6.22 -1.35
CA GLU A 29 -2.71 -7.26 -0.36
C GLU A 29 -3.78 -8.32 -0.13
N TYR A 30 -5.03 -8.05 -0.52
CA TYR A 30 -6.16 -8.94 -0.24
C TYR A 30 -6.73 -9.53 -1.52
N VAL A 31 -7.23 -10.75 -1.43
CA VAL A 31 -7.96 -11.46 -2.50
C VAL A 31 -9.33 -11.88 -1.99
N LEU A 32 -10.35 -11.83 -2.84
CA LEU A 32 -11.70 -12.25 -2.47
C LEU A 32 -11.83 -13.77 -2.71
N ILE A 33 -11.96 -14.55 -1.64
CA ILE A 33 -12.15 -15.99 -1.70
C ILE A 33 -13.54 -16.31 -1.15
N GLY A 34 -14.44 -16.77 -2.03
CA GLY A 34 -15.85 -16.90 -1.70
C GLY A 34 -16.45 -15.54 -1.35
N SER A 35 -16.79 -15.32 -0.08
CA SER A 35 -17.35 -14.07 0.46
C SER A 35 -16.42 -13.31 1.42
N THR A 36 -15.17 -13.75 1.55
CA THR A 36 -14.21 -13.17 2.52
C THR A 36 -12.94 -12.69 1.82
N TYR A 37 -12.52 -11.48 2.15
CA TYR A 37 -11.25 -10.91 1.76
C TYR A 37 -10.13 -11.47 2.64
N GLN A 38 -9.20 -12.20 2.03
CA GLN A 38 -8.09 -12.84 2.72
C GLN A 38 -6.77 -12.19 2.31
N LEU A 39 -5.82 -12.08 3.25
CA LEU A 39 -4.48 -11.60 2.95
C LEU A 39 -3.78 -12.60 2.01
N LYS A 40 -3.16 -12.12 0.93
CA LYS A 40 -2.38 -12.96 0.01
C LYS A 40 -1.27 -13.72 0.73
N SER A 41 -0.63 -13.11 1.72
CA SER A 41 0.41 -13.76 2.55
C SER A 41 -0.10 -14.95 3.38
N SER A 42 -1.42 -15.07 3.58
CA SER A 42 -2.06 -16.21 4.24
C SER A 42 -2.57 -17.28 3.27
N ARG A 43 -2.37 -17.08 1.96
CA ARG A 43 -2.77 -18.00 0.89
C ARG A 43 -1.52 -18.66 0.27
N PRO A 44 -1.69 -19.76 -0.48
CA PRO A 44 -0.67 -20.21 -1.41
C PRO A 44 -0.22 -19.07 -2.33
N SER A 45 0.99 -19.19 -2.86
CA SER A 45 1.44 -18.34 -3.96
C SER A 45 0.42 -18.37 -5.10
N GLY A 46 0.32 -17.29 -5.83
CA GLY A 46 -0.63 -17.15 -6.91
C GLY A 46 -0.36 -15.91 -7.71
N ASP A 47 -1.05 -15.82 -8.85
CA ASP A 47 -0.87 -14.77 -9.81
C ASP A 47 -2.20 -14.15 -10.24
N CYS A 48 -2.12 -12.89 -10.67
CA CYS A 48 -3.22 -12.21 -11.32
C CYS A 48 -3.24 -12.56 -12.81
N VAL A 49 -4.09 -13.52 -13.19
CA VAL A 49 -4.26 -13.91 -14.59
C VAL A 49 -5.33 -13.04 -15.23
N THR A 50 -5.10 -12.56 -16.45
CA THR A 50 -6.05 -11.70 -17.18
C THR A 50 -7.40 -12.38 -17.34
N GLN A 51 -8.45 -11.73 -16.84
CA GLN A 51 -9.83 -12.17 -16.96
C GLN A 51 -10.77 -10.98 -16.89
N SER A 52 -11.47 -10.71 -18.00
CA SER A 52 -12.39 -9.57 -18.12
C SER A 52 -13.45 -9.56 -17.02
N SER A 53 -13.79 -8.35 -16.56
CA SER A 53 -14.84 -8.10 -15.57
C SER A 53 -14.62 -8.75 -14.19
N GLN A 54 -13.39 -9.17 -13.87
CA GLN A 54 -13.02 -9.62 -12.53
C GLN A 54 -12.01 -8.69 -11.87
N THR A 55 -11.86 -8.83 -10.56
CA THR A 55 -10.83 -8.14 -9.78
C THR A 55 -9.94 -9.20 -9.15
N CYS A 56 -8.63 -9.09 -9.37
CA CYS A 56 -7.67 -10.03 -8.82
C CYS A 56 -7.50 -9.77 -7.33
N ASP A 57 -7.28 -8.52 -6.97
CA ASP A 57 -6.92 -8.15 -5.61
C ASP A 57 -7.47 -6.77 -5.20
N TYR A 58 -7.38 -6.55 -3.89
CA TYR A 58 -8.01 -5.45 -3.20
C TYR A 58 -7.06 -4.86 -2.17
N THR A 59 -7.21 -3.56 -1.95
CA THR A 59 -6.54 -2.81 -0.88
C THR A 59 -7.54 -2.60 0.25
N LYS A 60 -7.17 -2.94 1.48
CA LYS A 60 -8.04 -2.70 2.65
C LYS A 60 -8.00 -1.23 3.04
N ILE A 61 -9.07 -0.48 2.74
CA ILE A 61 -9.16 0.96 2.99
C ILE A 61 -9.60 1.28 4.43
N ASN A 62 -10.33 0.38 5.09
CA ASN A 62 -10.68 0.50 6.51
C ASN A 62 -10.05 -0.64 7.32
N PRO A 63 -8.91 -0.44 8.01
CA PRO A 63 -8.16 -1.51 8.68
C PRO A 63 -8.95 -2.23 9.77
N SER A 64 -9.78 -1.47 10.50
CA SER A 64 -10.63 -1.98 11.58
C SER A 64 -11.93 -2.60 11.09
N GLY A 65 -12.23 -2.46 9.79
CA GLY A 65 -13.43 -3.01 9.17
C GLY A 65 -13.39 -4.53 9.01
N SER A 66 -14.57 -5.14 8.90
CA SER A 66 -14.71 -6.58 8.66
C SER A 66 -14.15 -6.98 7.29
N ASN A 67 -13.54 -8.17 7.24
CA ASN A 67 -13.08 -8.79 5.99
C ASN A 67 -14.20 -9.42 5.15
N THR A 68 -15.47 -9.26 5.53
CA THR A 68 -16.63 -9.74 4.76
C THR A 68 -17.45 -8.61 4.16
N ASP A 69 -17.14 -7.36 4.50
CA ASP A 69 -17.85 -6.18 4.02
C ASP A 69 -17.05 -5.49 2.91
N PRO A 70 -17.55 -5.46 1.66
CA PRO A 70 -16.84 -4.92 0.52
C PRO A 70 -16.55 -3.42 0.63
N ASN A 71 -17.30 -2.66 1.45
CA ASN A 71 -17.06 -1.23 1.62
C ASN A 71 -15.72 -0.93 2.32
N ASN A 72 -15.12 -1.94 2.97
CA ASN A 72 -13.81 -1.81 3.60
C ASN A 72 -12.65 -2.06 2.62
N PHE A 73 -12.94 -2.35 1.35
CA PHE A 73 -11.98 -2.74 0.33
C PHE A 73 -12.14 -1.94 -0.96
N GLN A 74 -11.02 -1.63 -1.59
CA GLN A 74 -10.97 -0.99 -2.90
C GLN A 74 -10.32 -1.95 -3.91
N PRO A 75 -10.94 -2.21 -5.07
CA PRO A 75 -10.31 -2.95 -6.16
C PRO A 75 -8.97 -2.33 -6.55
N TYR A 76 -7.93 -3.15 -6.75
CA TYR A 76 -6.62 -2.70 -7.22
C TYR A 76 -6.34 -3.18 -8.64
N HIS A 77 -6.15 -4.48 -8.86
CA HIS A 77 -6.03 -5.04 -10.21
C HIS A 77 -7.37 -5.53 -10.76
N THR A 78 -7.96 -4.76 -11.68
CA THR A 78 -9.19 -5.12 -12.40
C THR A 78 -8.89 -5.80 -13.74
N ASN A 79 -9.89 -6.46 -14.32
CA ASN A 79 -9.77 -7.32 -15.51
C ASN A 79 -8.74 -8.46 -15.32
N ALA A 80 -8.61 -8.92 -14.09
CA ALA A 80 -7.78 -10.05 -13.71
C ALA A 80 -8.48 -10.85 -12.61
N ARG A 81 -8.05 -12.10 -12.44
CA ARG A 81 -8.48 -12.99 -11.36
C ARG A 81 -7.25 -13.58 -10.67
N TRP A 82 -7.30 -13.66 -9.35
CA TRP A 82 -6.32 -14.40 -8.56
C TRP A 82 -6.44 -15.90 -8.82
N VAL A 83 -5.33 -16.52 -9.22
CA VAL A 83 -5.19 -17.96 -9.44
C VAL A 83 -4.03 -18.44 -8.58
N GLU A 84 -4.30 -19.41 -7.71
CA GLU A 84 -3.30 -20.01 -6.83
C GLU A 84 -2.49 -21.07 -7.60
N GLU A 85 -1.21 -21.17 -7.27
CA GLU A 85 -0.26 -22.18 -7.78
C GLU A 85 -0.28 -23.47 -6.94
#